data_AF-A0A495ZQF4-F1
#
_entry.id   AF-A0A495ZQF4-F1
#
_cell.length_a   1.000
_cell.length_b   1.000
_cell.length_c   1.000
_cell.angle_alpha   90.00
_cell.angle_beta   90.00
_cell.angle_gamma   90.00
#
_symmetry.space_group_name_H-M   'P 1'
#
loop_
_entity.id
_entity.type
_entity.pdbx_description
1 polymer ?
#
loop_
_entity_poly.entity_id
_entity_poly.type
_entity_poly.pdbx_seq_one_letter_code
_entity_poly.pdbx_strand_id
1 'polypeptide(L)'
;MAKRRKFTAEFKTKVVLEALSGESSQAELCRRHNLSEDQLSKWKLYFLENAVSVFGSTDKTAAADASRIAHLEQLVGQLTAALDIEKKVAKWLN
;
A
#
# COMPACT_ATOMS: atom_id res chain seq x y z
N MET A 1 -14.47 -2.82 21.48
CA MET A 1 -14.13 -3.28 20.10
C MET A 1 -12.80 -4.02 20.16
N ALA A 2 -12.73 -5.27 19.69
CA ALA A 2 -11.50 -6.05 19.76
C ALA A 2 -10.40 -5.44 18.87
N LYS A 3 -9.22 -5.19 19.44
CA LYS A 3 -8.06 -4.64 18.71
C LYS A 3 -7.60 -5.65 17.67
N ARG A 4 -7.90 -5.39 16.39
CA ARG A 4 -7.53 -6.28 15.29
C ARG A 4 -6.01 -6.39 15.24
N ARG A 5 -5.48 -7.62 15.39
CA ARG A 5 -4.04 -7.90 15.32
C ARG A 5 -3.54 -7.45 13.93
N LYS A 6 -2.57 -6.53 13.91
CA LYS A 6 -1.93 -6.07 12.68
C LYS A 6 -0.71 -6.96 12.41
N PHE A 7 -0.59 -7.44 11.18
CA PHE A 7 0.56 -8.22 10.71
C PHE A 7 1.35 -7.37 9.71
N THR A 8 2.68 -7.35 9.83
CA THR A 8 3.55 -6.65 8.89
C THR A 8 3.55 -7.35 7.53
N ALA A 9 3.90 -6.62 6.48
CA ALA A 9 4.01 -7.19 5.14
C ALA A 9 5.05 -8.32 5.10
N GLU A 10 6.22 -8.13 5.72
CA GLU A 10 7.29 -9.13 5.81
C GLU A 10 6.80 -10.42 6.47
N PHE A 11 6.04 -10.29 7.56
CA PHE A 11 5.50 -11.45 8.26
C PHE A 11 4.54 -12.24 7.38
N LYS A 12 3.59 -11.56 6.72
CA LYS A 12 2.64 -12.22 5.82
C LYS A 12 3.37 -12.94 4.68
N THR A 13 4.36 -12.29 4.08
CA THR A 13 5.17 -12.87 3.00
C THR A 13 5.90 -14.12 3.46
N LYS A 14 6.58 -14.07 4.62
CA LYS A 14 7.29 -15.24 5.17
C LYS A 14 6.35 -16.43 5.38
N VAL A 15 5.21 -16.21 6.03
CA VAL A 15 4.24 -17.28 6.30
C VAL A 15 3.65 -17.85 5.01
N VAL A 16 3.36 -17.01 4.01
CA VAL A 16 2.86 -17.46 2.72
C VAL A 16 3.91 -18.28 1.97
N LEU A 17 5.17 -17.84 1.94
CA LEU A 17 6.25 -18.58 1.29
C LEU A 17 6.48 -19.95 1.93
N GLU A 18 6.45 -20.04 3.26
CA GLU A 18 6.55 -21.32 3.98
C GLU A 18 5.33 -22.24 3.70
N ALA A 19 4.14 -21.65 3.55
CA ALA A 19 2.95 -22.40 3.15
C ALA A 19 3.01 -22.89 1.69
N LEU A 20 3.71 -22.18 0.82
CA LEU A 20 3.89 -22.54 -0.60
C LEU A 20 5.06 -23.49 -0.83
N SER A 21 6.10 -23.45 0.01
CA SER A 21 7.25 -24.37 -0.06
C SER A 21 6.86 -25.81 0.30
N GLY A 22 5.79 -25.98 1.07
CA GLY A 22 5.30 -27.29 1.50
C GLY A 22 6.09 -27.90 2.65
N GLU A 23 7.05 -27.18 3.22
CA GLU A 23 7.87 -27.63 4.36
C GLU A 23 7.07 -27.76 5.67
N SER A 24 6.04 -26.92 5.83
CA SER A 24 5.08 -26.99 6.94
C SER A 24 3.66 -27.11 6.39
N SER A 25 2.82 -27.91 7.02
CA SER A 25 1.39 -27.95 6.67
C SER A 25 0.70 -26.62 7.01
N GLN A 26 -0.37 -26.29 6.29
CA GLN A 26 -1.16 -25.09 6.61
C GLN A 26 -1.68 -25.09 8.05
N ALA A 27 -2.08 -26.25 8.57
CA ALA A 27 -2.58 -26.40 9.93
C ALA A 27 -1.49 -26.10 10.97
N GLU A 28 -0.25 -26.55 10.73
CA GLU A 28 0.89 -26.25 11.61
C GLU A 28 1.25 -24.76 11.59
N LEU A 29 1.24 -24.12 10.42
CA LEU A 29 1.48 -22.68 10.29
C LEU A 29 0.39 -21.87 11.00
N CYS A 30 -0.87 -22.28 10.88
CA CYS A 30 -1.98 -21.65 11.56
C CYS A 30 -1.84 -21.74 13.09
N ARG A 31 -1.44 -22.91 13.60
CA ARG A 31 -1.18 -23.11 15.03
C ARG A 31 0.03 -22.31 15.52
N ARG A 32 1.17 -22.39 14.82
CA ARG A 32 2.43 -21.73 15.20
C ARG A 32 2.32 -20.22 15.25
N HIS A 33 1.59 -19.63 14.30
CA HIS A 33 1.44 -18.18 14.18
C HIS A 33 0.13 -17.65 14.77
N ASN A 34 -0.72 -18.53 15.30
CA ASN A 34 -2.04 -18.23 15.83
C ASN A 34 -2.92 -17.50 14.80
N LEU A 35 -2.96 -18.07 13.59
CA LEU A 35 -3.72 -17.61 12.42
C LEU A 35 -4.92 -18.54 12.18
N SER A 36 -5.96 -18.03 11.55
CA SER A 36 -7.03 -18.87 11.01
C SER A 36 -6.67 -19.38 9.61
N GLU A 37 -7.19 -20.55 9.24
CA GLU A 37 -6.98 -21.14 7.90
C GLU A 37 -7.52 -20.23 6.78
N ASP A 38 -8.65 -19.56 7.02
CA ASP A 38 -9.21 -18.56 6.10
C ASP A 38 -8.25 -17.37 5.90
N GLN A 39 -7.60 -16.90 6.96
CA GLN A 39 -6.65 -15.80 6.88
C GLN A 39 -5.41 -16.19 6.06
N LEU A 40 -4.86 -17.38 6.29
CA LEU A 40 -3.73 -17.89 5.52
C LEU A 40 -4.09 -18.10 4.05
N SER A 41 -5.29 -18.62 3.78
CA SER A 41 -5.78 -18.86 2.41
C SER A 41 -5.96 -17.54 1.64
N LYS A 42 -6.52 -16.51 2.28
CA LYS A 42 -6.63 -15.16 1.72
C LYS A 42 -5.27 -14.55 1.41
N TRP A 43 -4.28 -14.73 2.29
CA TRP A 43 -2.94 -14.20 2.06
C TRP A 43 -2.24 -14.91 0.89
N LYS A 44 -2.39 -16.23 0.76
CA LYS A 44 -1.85 -16.97 -0.38
C LYS A 44 -2.43 -16.48 -1.70
N LEU A 45 -3.75 -16.32 -1.77
CA LEU A 45 -4.43 -15.84 -2.97
C LEU A 45 -3.98 -14.42 -3.33
N TYR A 46 -3.98 -13.51 -2.36
CA TYR A 46 -3.48 -12.14 -2.55
C TYR A 46 -2.02 -12.12 -3.00
N PHE A 47 -1.16 -12.94 -2.41
CA PHE A 47 0.25 -13.02 -2.79
C PHE A 47 0.42 -13.49 -4.23
N LEU A 48 -0.31 -14.52 -4.66
CA LEU A 48 -0.22 -15.05 -6.03
C LEU A 48 -0.74 -14.06 -7.08
N GLU A 49 -1.85 -13.36 -6.79
CA GLU A 49 -2.38 -12.31 -7.67
C GLU A 49 -1.39 -11.17 -7.87
N ASN A 50 -0.68 -10.78 -6.80
CA ASN A 50 0.32 -9.71 -6.83
C ASN A 50 1.72 -10.21 -7.25
N ALA A 51 1.99 -11.51 -7.22
CA ALA A 51 3.30 -12.05 -7.59
C ALA A 51 3.61 -11.75 -9.07
N VAL A 52 2.59 -11.78 -9.93
CA VAL A 52 2.73 -11.44 -11.35
C VAL A 52 3.13 -9.99 -11.54
N SER A 53 2.64 -9.05 -10.71
CA SER A 53 2.98 -7.63 -10.84
C SER A 53 4.41 -7.30 -10.41
N VAL A 54 5.05 -8.15 -9.59
CA VAL A 54 6.47 -8.01 -9.24
C VAL A 54 7.37 -8.23 -10.46
N PHE A 55 7.00 -9.15 -11.34
CA PHE A 55 7.73 -9.42 -12.60
C PHE A 55 7.16 -8.65 -13.79
N GLY A 56 5.91 -8.20 -13.70
CA GLY A 56 5.21 -7.43 -14.71
C GLY A 56 5.52 -5.94 -14.61
N SER A 57 6.57 -5.50 -15.31
CA SER A 57 6.89 -4.10 -15.67
C SER A 57 6.26 -3.02 -14.78
N THR A 58 6.97 -2.65 -13.71
CA THR A 58 6.64 -1.56 -12.77
C THR A 58 6.51 -0.18 -13.43
N ASP A 59 6.95 -0.04 -14.69
CA ASP A 59 7.02 1.24 -15.42
C ASP A 59 5.65 1.90 -15.63
N LYS A 60 4.58 1.13 -15.85
CA LYS A 60 3.26 1.75 -16.12
C LYS A 60 2.67 2.43 -14.88
N THR A 61 2.81 1.81 -13.70
CA THR A 61 2.31 2.37 -12.44
C THR A 61 3.18 3.56 -12.01
N ALA A 62 4.50 3.41 -12.10
CA ALA A 62 5.43 4.50 -11.79
C ALA A 62 5.24 5.73 -12.70
N ALA A 63 4.99 5.53 -14.00
CA ALA A 63 4.73 6.63 -14.93
C ALA A 63 3.38 7.32 -14.67
N ALA A 64 2.33 6.55 -14.36
CA ALA A 64 1.02 7.11 -14.00
C ALA A 64 1.08 7.91 -12.69
N ASP A 65 1.81 7.41 -11.70
CA ASP A 65 2.02 8.09 -10.42
C ASP A 65 2.84 9.38 -10.60
N ALA A 66 3.91 9.34 -11.41
CA ALA A 66 4.70 10.53 -11.72
C ALA A 66 3.88 11.64 -12.40
N SER A 67 3.04 11.28 -13.37
CA SER A 67 2.14 12.25 -14.03
C SER A 67 1.13 12.85 -13.06
N ARG A 68 0.57 12.02 -12.16
CA ARG A 68 -0.37 12.50 -11.15
C ARG A 68 0.30 13.44 -10.15
N ILE A 69 1.51 13.11 -9.71
CA ILE A 69 2.31 13.93 -8.79
C ILE A 69 2.60 15.29 -9.42
N ALA A 70 3.09 15.33 -10.66
CA ALA A 70 3.39 16.58 -11.36
C ALA A 70 2.15 17.49 -11.48
N HIS A 71 0.98 16.91 -11.79
CA HIS A 71 -0.27 17.67 -11.83
C HIS A 71 -0.68 18.23 -10.46
N LEU A 72 -0.52 17.45 -9.39
CA LEU A 72 -0.83 17.91 -8.03
C LEU A 72 0.13 19.01 -7.58
N GLU A 73 1.42 18.89 -7.88
CA GLU A 73 2.43 19.93 -7.59
C GLU A 73 2.10 21.24 -8.30
N GLN A 74 1.67 21.18 -9.57
CA GLN A 74 1.22 22.36 -10.31
C GLN A 74 0.01 23.03 -9.66
N LEU A 75 -1.01 22.26 -9.25
CA LEU A 75 -2.19 22.80 -8.59
C LEU A 75 -1.84 23.44 -7.24
N VAL A 76 -0.95 22.82 -6.45
CA VAL A 76 -0.46 23.39 -5.20
C VAL A 76 0.25 24.73 -5.45
N GLY A 77 1.06 24.84 -6.50
CA GLY A 77 1.70 26.10 -6.89
C GLY A 77 0.69 27.19 -7.24
N GLN A 78 -0.33 26.86 -8.04
CA GLN A 78 -1.40 27.80 -8.42
C GLN A 78 -2.20 28.28 -7.20
N LEU A 79 -2.60 27.37 -6.32
CA LEU A 79 -3.33 27.71 -5.10
C LEU A 79 -2.47 28.57 -4.16
N THR A 80 -1.17 28.27 -4.06
CA THR A 80 -0.24 29.08 -3.24
C THR A 80 -0.12 30.50 -3.77
N ALA A 81 -0.02 30.67 -5.09
CA ALA A 81 0.03 31.99 -5.72
C ALA A 81 -1.28 32.77 -5.51
N ALA A 82 -2.44 32.11 -5.65
CA ALA A 82 -3.74 32.73 -5.40
C ALA A 82 -3.86 33.21 -3.94
N LEU A 83 -3.48 32.39 -2.97
CA LEU A 83 -3.50 32.76 -1.55
C LEU A 83 -2.54 33.93 -1.23
N ASP A 84 -1.38 33.99 -1.88
CA ASP A 84 -0.44 35.12 -1.70
C ASP A 84 -1.02 36.43 -2.24
N ILE A 85 -1.69 36.38 -3.40
CA ILE A 85 -2.41 37.53 -3.97
C ILE A 85 -3.52 37.99 -3.03
N GLU A 86 -4.36 37.07 -2.54
CA GLU A 86 -5.44 37.38 -1.61
C GLU A 86 -4.91 38.05 -0.34
N LYS A 87 -3.85 37.50 0.26
CA LYS A 87 -3.20 38.09 1.43
C LYS A 87 -2.65 39.48 1.16
N LYS A 88 -2.01 39.68 0.00
CA LYS A 88 -1.51 41.00 -0.41
C LYS A 88 -2.67 41.98 -0.52
N VAL A 89 -3.75 41.64 -1.24
CA VAL A 89 -4.93 42.51 -1.41
C VAL A 89 -5.54 42.86 -0.07
N ALA A 90 -5.72 41.89 0.83
CA ALA A 90 -6.23 42.14 2.19
C ALA A 90 -5.33 43.10 2.98
N LYS A 91 -4.01 43.05 2.79
CA LYS A 91 -3.07 43.99 3.40
C LYS A 91 -3.14 45.40 2.81
N TRP A 92 -3.49 45.55 1.53
CA TRP A 92 -3.68 46.88 0.91
C TRP A 92 -4.99 47.55 1.31
N LEU A 93 -5.98 46.76 1.76
CA LEU A 93 -7.32 47.23 2.14
C LEU A 93 -7.49 47.52 3.64
N ASN A 94 -6.49 47.16 4.46
CA ASN A 94 -6.38 47.51 5.89
C ASN A 94 -5.32 48.60 6.09
#